data_AF-A0A7C9AA01-F1
#
_entry.id   AF-A0A7C9AA01-F1
#
_cell.length_a   1.000
_cell.length_b   1.000
_cell.length_c   1.000
_cell.angle_alpha   90.00
_cell.angle_beta   90.00
_cell.angle_gamma   90.00
#
_symmetry.space_group_name_H-M   'P 1'
#
loop_
_entity.id
_entity.type
_entity.pdbx_description
1 polymer ?
#
loop_
_entity_poly.entity_id
_entity_poly.type
_entity_poly.pdbx_seq_one_letter_code
_entity_poly.pdbx_strand_id
1 'polypeptide(L)'
;MTEDLRARLRHKREHDEVFKKRSARNRKNKVEGSKGKIGHSGGSISSTMWLQKLTETLNRRPSAAELFVATHSKVDESGHRVWCDSYAQGVYDKYEQLKV
;
A
#
# COMPACT_ATOMS: atom_id res chain seq x y z
N MET A 1 36.90 -22.79 -7.35
CA MET A 1 36.72 -21.33 -7.51
C MET A 1 35.24 -21.08 -7.74
N THR A 2 34.53 -20.67 -6.70
CA THR A 2 33.13 -20.24 -6.76
C THR A 2 33.08 -18.92 -7.51
N GLU A 3 32.90 -18.99 -8.82
CA GLU A 3 32.47 -17.83 -9.60
C GLU A 3 31.28 -17.20 -8.87
N ASP A 4 31.52 -16.02 -8.30
CA ASP A 4 30.63 -15.33 -7.38
C ASP A 4 29.23 -15.33 -7.98
N LEU A 5 28.26 -15.94 -7.30
CA LEU A 5 26.88 -16.08 -7.78
C LEU A 5 26.33 -14.73 -8.28
N ARG A 6 26.79 -13.63 -7.67
CA ARG A 6 26.49 -12.26 -8.10
C ARG A 6 27.03 -11.91 -9.48
N ALA A 7 28.24 -12.34 -9.85
CA ALA A 7 28.79 -12.15 -11.18
C ALA A 7 27.96 -12.88 -12.24
N ARG A 8 27.55 -14.13 -11.97
CA ARG A 8 26.68 -14.90 -12.88
C ARG A 8 25.29 -14.28 -13.02
N LEU A 9 24.72 -13.76 -11.92
CA LEU A 9 23.44 -13.06 -11.95
C LEU A 9 23.53 -11.71 -12.67
N ARG A 10 24.65 -10.98 -12.54
CA ARG A 10 24.92 -9.75 -13.31
C ARG A 10 25.00 -10.04 -14.79
N HIS A 11 25.77 -11.04 -15.21
CA HIS A 11 25.88 -11.43 -16.61
C HIS A 11 24.52 -11.85 -17.19
N LYS A 12 23.74 -12.67 -16.47
CA LYS A 12 22.38 -13.03 -16.90
C LYS A 12 21.48 -11.79 -17.05
N ARG A 13 21.57 -10.82 -16.13
CA ARG A 13 20.80 -9.57 -16.19
C ARG A 13 21.25 -8.66 -17.34
N GLU A 14 22.53 -8.63 -17.66
CA GLU A 14 23.13 -7.83 -18.74
C GLU A 14 22.83 -8.38 -20.14
N HIS A 15 22.53 -9.67 -20.25
CA HIS A 15 22.16 -10.31 -21.52
C HIS A 15 20.65 -10.63 -21.63
N ASP A 16 19.86 -10.31 -20.60
CA ASP A 16 18.41 -10.43 -20.62
C ASP A 16 17.76 -9.20 -21.29
N GLU A 17 17.43 -9.35 -22.56
CA GLU A 17 16.75 -8.32 -23.37
C GLU A 17 15.36 -7.95 -22.82
N VAL A 18 14.67 -8.86 -22.12
CA VAL A 18 13.38 -8.59 -21.48
C VAL A 18 13.59 -7.69 -20.26
N PHE A 19 14.63 -7.97 -19.46
CA PHE A 19 15.00 -7.13 -18.33
C PHE A 19 15.41 -5.73 -18.78
N LYS A 20 16.22 -5.60 -19.83
CA LYS A 20 16.61 -4.29 -20.39
C LYS A 20 15.41 -3.46 -20.84
N LYS A 21 14.48 -4.07 -21.58
CA LYS A 21 13.25 -3.40 -22.03
C LYS A 21 12.37 -2.94 -20.86
N ARG A 22 12.20 -3.77 -19.82
CA ARG A 22 11.45 -3.40 -18.60
C ARG A 22 12.15 -2.29 -17.81
N SER A 23 13.47 -2.38 -17.64
CA SER A 23 14.27 -1.38 -16.92
C SER A 23 14.24 -0.02 -17.62
N ALA A 24 14.40 0.01 -18.95
CA ALA A 24 14.31 1.23 -19.74
C ALA A 24 12.91 1.88 -19.67
N ARG A 25 11.85 1.06 -19.71
CA ARG A 25 10.46 1.53 -19.53
C ARG A 25 10.23 2.10 -18.13
N ASN A 26 10.69 1.42 -17.08
CA ASN A 26 10.61 1.93 -15.71
C ASN A 26 11.39 3.24 -15.53
N ARG A 27 12.56 3.37 -16.16
CA ARG A 27 13.35 4.61 -16.13
C ARG A 27 12.63 5.75 -16.86
N LYS A 28 12.04 5.49 -18.03
CA LYS A 28 11.19 6.47 -18.74
C LYS A 28 9.98 6.88 -17.91
N ASN A 29 9.25 5.91 -17.35
CA ASN A 29 8.11 6.18 -16.46
C ASN A 29 8.52 6.95 -15.19
N LYS A 30 9.73 6.76 -14.67
CA LYS A 30 10.26 7.54 -13.53
C LYS A 30 10.60 8.98 -13.93
N VAL A 31 11.11 9.19 -15.14
CA VAL A 31 11.50 10.52 -15.65
C VAL A 31 10.28 11.34 -16.12
N GLU A 32 9.29 10.69 -16.72
CA GLU A 32 8.01 11.31 -17.13
C GLU A 32 6.98 11.37 -15.98
N GLY A 33 7.22 10.62 -14.90
CA GLY A 33 6.25 10.33 -13.84
C GLY A 33 6.21 11.27 -12.65
N SER A 34 6.74 12.49 -12.73
CA SER A 34 6.53 13.49 -11.65
C SER A 34 5.19 14.24 -11.74
N LYS A 35 4.29 13.85 -12.64
CA LYS A 35 2.94 14.46 -12.75
C LYS A 35 1.78 13.46 -12.61
N GLY A 36 2.04 12.21 -12.24
CA GLY A 36 1.00 11.17 -12.25
C GLY A 36 1.13 10.12 -11.15
N LYS A 37 0.31 10.33 -10.11
CA LYS A 37 -0.46 9.32 -9.36
C LYS A 37 0.32 8.32 -8.48
N ILE A 38 0.11 8.51 -7.17
CA ILE A 38 0.14 7.50 -6.11
C ILE A 38 1.46 6.73 -6.02
N GLY A 39 2.50 7.40 -5.53
CA GLY A 39 3.55 6.67 -4.85
C GLY A 39 2.93 5.99 -3.64
N HIS A 40 2.94 4.65 -3.59
CA HIS A 40 2.74 3.93 -2.33
C HIS A 40 3.89 4.29 -1.39
N SER A 41 3.76 5.42 -0.70
CA SER A 41 4.64 5.84 0.38
C SER A 41 4.16 5.14 1.65
N GLY A 42 4.78 4.02 1.97
CA GLY A 42 4.51 3.28 3.20
C GLY A 42 4.32 1.82 2.88
N GLY A 43 5.21 0.97 3.41
CA GLY A 43 4.96 -0.46 3.47
C GLY A 43 3.58 -0.66 4.07
N SER A 44 2.70 -1.34 3.33
CA SER A 44 1.34 -1.60 3.74
C SER A 44 1.38 -2.24 5.12
N ILE A 45 1.03 -1.50 6.18
CA ILE A 45 0.74 -2.10 7.48
C ILE A 45 -0.41 -3.05 7.18
N SER A 46 -0.13 -4.36 7.28
CA SER A 46 -1.11 -5.38 6.93
C SER A 46 -2.33 -5.23 7.82
N SER A 47 -3.50 -5.64 7.33
CA SER A 47 -4.74 -5.62 8.12
C SER A 47 -4.59 -6.39 9.45
N THR A 48 -3.68 -7.38 9.51
CA THR A 48 -3.32 -8.11 10.73
C THR A 48 -2.63 -7.23 11.79
N MET A 49 -1.73 -6.33 11.38
CA MET A 49 -1.10 -5.39 12.31
C MET A 49 -2.10 -4.36 12.84
N TRP A 50 -3.01 -3.88 11.99
CA TRP A 50 -4.10 -3.01 12.43
C TRP A 50 -5.06 -3.70 13.38
N LEU A 51 -5.38 -4.98 13.13
CA LEU A 51 -6.21 -5.80 14.02
C LEU A 51 -5.58 -5.94 15.41
N GLN A 52 -4.27 -6.22 15.49
CA GLN A 52 -3.55 -6.31 16.77
C GLN A 52 -3.58 -4.97 17.51
N LYS A 53 -3.19 -3.88 16.86
CA LYS A 53 -3.20 -2.53 17.46
C LYS A 53 -4.58 -2.12 17.99
N LEU A 54 -5.63 -2.37 17.21
CA LEU A 54 -7.00 -2.07 17.66
C LEU A 54 -7.44 -2.96 18.81
N THR A 55 -7.03 -4.24 18.82
CA THR A 55 -7.36 -5.14 19.93
C THR A 55 -6.73 -4.67 21.22
N GLU A 56 -5.47 -4.24 21.18
CA GLU A 56 -4.76 -3.66 22.33
C GLU A 56 -5.40 -2.35 22.79
N THR A 57 -5.77 -1.47 21.86
CA THR A 57 -6.36 -0.15 22.17
C THR A 57 -7.76 -0.27 22.76
N LEU A 58 -8.58 -1.18 22.23
CA LEU A 58 -9.98 -1.35 22.64
C LEU A 58 -10.14 -2.35 23.80
N ASN A 59 -9.08 -3.09 24.14
CA ASN A 59 -9.10 -4.23 25.07
C ASN A 59 -10.19 -5.27 24.72
N ARG A 60 -10.52 -5.38 23.43
CA ARG A 60 -11.48 -6.34 22.87
C ARG A 60 -11.20 -6.53 21.38
N ARG A 61 -11.72 -7.60 20.80
CA ARG A 61 -11.66 -7.78 19.34
C ARG A 61 -12.44 -6.65 18.64
N PRO A 62 -11.84 -5.92 17.69
CA PRO A 62 -12.56 -4.91 16.91
C PRO A 62 -13.53 -5.57 15.94
N SER A 63 -14.61 -4.87 15.64
CA SER A 63 -15.54 -5.21 14.57
C SER A 63 -14.92 -4.98 13.19
N ALA A 64 -15.51 -5.59 12.16
CA ALA A 64 -15.09 -5.38 10.78
C ALA A 64 -15.20 -3.89 10.37
N ALA A 65 -16.22 -3.18 10.85
CA ALA A 65 -16.41 -1.76 10.61
C ALA A 65 -15.29 -0.91 11.23
N GLU A 66 -14.92 -1.19 12.48
CA GLU A 66 -13.82 -0.48 13.16
C GLU A 66 -12.47 -0.68 12.45
N LEU A 67 -12.21 -1.91 12.00
CA LEU A 67 -11.00 -2.23 11.24
C LEU A 67 -10.99 -1.54 9.87
N PHE A 68 -12.15 -1.48 9.21
CA PHE A 68 -12.31 -0.78 7.94
C PHE A 68 -12.03 0.73 8.09
N VAL A 69 -12.65 1.37 9.08
CA VAL A 69 -12.41 2.79 9.40
C VAL A 69 -10.94 3.01 9.68
N ALA A 70 -10.28 2.19 10.49
CA ALA A 70 -8.86 2.36 10.84
C ALA A 70 -7.91 2.25 9.64
N THR A 71 -8.26 1.44 8.63
CA THR A 71 -7.40 1.18 7.46
C THR A 71 -7.69 2.11 6.28
N HIS A 72 -8.88 2.69 6.21
CA HIS A 72 -9.32 3.54 5.09
C HIS A 72 -9.60 5.00 5.48
N SER A 73 -9.15 5.41 6.67
CA SER A 73 -9.14 6.81 7.08
C SER A 73 -7.78 7.21 7.65
N LYS A 74 -7.51 8.50 7.62
CA LYS A 74 -6.33 9.14 8.20
C LYS A 74 -6.77 10.26 9.14
N VAL A 75 -5.89 10.66 10.04
CA VAL A 75 -6.08 11.86 10.85
C VAL A 75 -5.45 13.02 10.09
N ASP A 76 -6.21 14.09 9.87
CA ASP A 76 -5.71 15.32 9.24
C ASP A 76 -4.91 16.18 10.23
N GLU A 77 -4.36 17.30 9.77
CA GLU A 77 -3.56 18.23 10.60
C GLU A 77 -4.38 18.86 11.74
N SER A 78 -5.71 18.84 11.63
CA SER A 78 -6.64 19.35 12.65
C SER A 78 -7.05 18.27 13.66
N GLY A 79 -6.54 17.05 13.53
CA GLY A 79 -6.91 15.92 14.40
C GLY A 79 -8.22 15.24 14.00
N HIS A 80 -8.83 15.60 12.88
CA HIS A 80 -10.07 15.00 12.41
C HIS A 80 -9.80 13.77 11.56
N ARG A 81 -10.65 12.75 11.73
CA ARG A 81 -10.59 11.54 10.93
C ARG A 81 -11.26 11.79 9.58
N VAL A 82 -10.48 11.70 8.50
CA VAL A 82 -10.93 11.88 7.13
C VAL A 82 -10.68 10.62 6.31
N TRP A 83 -11.60 10.31 5.39
CA TRP A 83 -11.46 9.15 4.51
C TRP A 83 -10.27 9.30 3.56
N CYS A 84 -9.59 8.19 3.27
CA CYS A 84 -8.47 8.18 2.34
C CYS A 84 -8.91 8.45 0.90
N ASP A 85 -10.12 8.04 0.54
CA ASP A 85 -10.75 8.28 -0.76
C ASP A 85 -12.29 8.27 -0.65
N SER A 86 -12.96 8.74 -1.71
CA SER A 86 -14.42 8.80 -1.78
C SER A 86 -15.10 7.44 -1.90
N TYR A 87 -14.38 6.41 -2.35
CA TYR A 87 -14.91 5.05 -2.46
C TYR A 87 -15.07 4.44 -1.07
N ALA A 88 -14.05 4.55 -0.21
CA ALA A 88 -14.08 4.09 1.17
C ALA A 88 -15.21 4.74 1.96
N GLN A 89 -15.40 6.05 1.77
CA GLN A 89 -16.54 6.78 2.35
C GLN A 89 -17.87 6.16 1.89
N GLY A 90 -18.07 6.01 0.57
CA GLY A 90 -19.32 5.47 0.03
C GLY A 90 -19.61 4.02 0.48
N VAL A 91 -18.58 3.19 0.64
CA VAL A 91 -18.72 1.83 1.19
C VAL A 91 -19.21 1.88 2.63
N TYR A 92 -18.63 2.75 3.46
CA TYR A 92 -19.00 2.87 4.86
C TYR A 92 -20.42 3.44 5.04
N ASP A 93 -20.77 4.47 4.26
CA ASP A 93 -22.10 5.08 4.28
C ASP A 93 -23.18 4.03 3.92
N LYS A 94 -22.92 3.18 2.93
CA LYS A 94 -23.81 2.08 2.57
C LYS A 94 -23.91 1.04 3.67
N TYR A 95 -22.81 0.72 4.35
CA TYR A 95 -22.82 -0.18 5.50
C TYR A 95 -23.71 0.36 6.62
N GLU A 96 -23.60 1.64 6.96
CA GLU A 96 -24.42 2.27 8.00
C GLU A 96 -25.91 2.32 7.60
N GLN A 97 -26.23 2.54 6.33
CA GLN A 97 -27.62 2.45 5.82
C GLN A 97 -28.23 1.05 5.91
N LEU A 98 -27.41 0.00 5.84
CA LEU A 98 -27.85 -1.40 5.86
C LEU A 98 -27.89 -2.00 7.26
N LYS A 99 -27.34 -1.31 8.26
CA LYS A 99 -27.24 -1.76 9.65
C LYS A 99 -28.57 -1.63 10.43
N VAL A 100 -29.70 -1.52 9.71
CA VAL A 100 -31.07 -1.45 10.26
C VAL A 100 -31.50 -2.80 10.81
#